data_AF-A0A2P6FJW2-F1
#
_entry.id   AF-A0A2P6FJW2-F1
#
_cell.length_a   1.000
_cell.length_b   1.000
_cell.length_c   1.000
_cell.angle_alpha   90.00
_cell.angle_beta   90.00
_cell.angle_gamma   90.00
#
_symmetry.space_group_name_H-M   'P 1'
#
loop_
_entity.id
_entity.type
_entity.pdbx_description
1 polymer ?
#
loop_
_entity_poly.entity_id
_entity_poly.type
_entity_poly.pdbx_seq_one_letter_code
_entity_poly.pdbx_strand_id
1 'polypeptide(L)'
;MTFSDLKIAIKIFFSYRVRKKAIKIALIVGLILAFINHGNELLTLSISGDTWIRMILTFFVPYTVSSLTATQVILTDLKNKN
;
A
#
# COMPACT_ATOMS: atom_id res chain seq x y z
N MET A 1 -20.01 0.34 10.94
CA MET A 1 -19.87 -0.01 9.50
C MET A 1 -20.94 -1.03 9.20
N THR A 2 -21.87 -0.70 8.30
CA THR A 2 -22.94 -1.63 7.90
C THR A 2 -22.40 -2.67 6.91
N PHE A 3 -23.13 -3.77 6.70
CA PHE A 3 -22.77 -4.77 5.70
C PHE A 3 -22.69 -4.19 4.28
N SER A 4 -23.51 -3.17 3.99
CA SER A 4 -23.49 -2.41 2.74
C SER A 4 -22.23 -1.54 2.61
N ASP A 5 -21.83 -0.86 3.69
CA ASP A 5 -20.59 -0.06 3.73
C ASP A 5 -19.37 -0.93 3.40
N LEU A 6 -19.33 -2.16 3.91
CA LEU A 6 -18.24 -3.10 3.65
C LEU A 6 -18.15 -3.48 2.17
N LYS A 7 -19.27 -3.81 1.52
CA LYS A 7 -19.30 -4.13 0.09
C LYS A 7 -18.82 -2.96 -0.77
N ILE A 8 -19.23 -1.74 -0.42
CA ILE A 8 -18.79 -0.52 -1.11
C ILE A 8 -17.29 -0.28 -0.88
N ALA A 9 -16.82 -0.41 0.36
CA ALA A 9 -15.40 -0.26 0.70
C ALA A 9 -14.51 -1.23 -0.10
N ILE A 10 -14.89 -2.50 -0.19
CA ILE A 10 -14.15 -3.49 -1.00
C ILE A 10 -14.11 -3.07 -2.47
N LYS A 11 -15.24 -2.62 -3.04
CA LYS A 11 -15.30 -2.16 -4.43
C LYS A 11 -14.41 -0.94 -4.67
N ILE A 12 -14.35 0.00 -3.72
CA ILE A 12 -13.49 1.18 -3.78
C ILE A 12 -12.01 0.77 -3.67
N PHE A 13 -11.68 -0.11 -2.72
CA PHE A 13 -10.32 -0.59 -2.48
C PHE A 13 -9.71 -1.22 -3.74
N PHE A 14 -10.47 -2.07 -4.44
CA PHE A 14 -10.03 -2.70 -5.68
C PHE A 14 -10.23 -1.83 -6.94
N SER A 15 -10.72 -0.59 -6.79
CA SER A 15 -10.93 0.31 -7.93
C SER A 15 -9.61 0.71 -8.59
N TYR A 16 -9.64 0.88 -9.92
CA TYR A 16 -8.47 1.30 -10.70
C TYR A 16 -7.87 2.61 -10.18
N ARG A 17 -8.72 3.57 -9.76
CA ARG A 17 -8.30 4.86 -9.21
C ARG A 17 -7.47 4.70 -7.94
N VAL A 18 -7.93 3.87 -7.00
CA VAL A 18 -7.22 3.62 -5.73
C VAL A 18 -5.94 2.84 -5.99
N ARG A 19 -6.01 1.73 -6.74
CA ARG A 19 -4.85 0.92 -7.10
C ARG A 19 -3.74 1.72 -7.77
N LYS A 20 -4.06 2.56 -8.76
CA LYS A 20 -3.05 3.36 -9.49
C LYS A 20 -2.34 4.36 -8.57
N LYS A 21 -3.06 4.99 -7.64
CA LYS A 21 -2.44 5.89 -6.66
C LYS A 21 -1.59 5.12 -5.65
N ALA A 22 -2.13 4.03 -5.10
CA ALA A 22 -1.44 3.21 -4.10
C ALA A 22 -0.15 2.58 -4.65
N ILE A 23 -0.13 2.11 -5.91
CA ILE A 23 1.08 1.59 -6.55
C ILE A 23 2.17 2.66 -6.64
N LYS A 24 1.83 3.88 -7.07
CA LYS A 24 2.82 4.97 -7.16
C LYS A 24 3.43 5.30 -5.79
N ILE A 25 2.59 5.39 -4.76
CA ILE A 25 3.03 5.65 -3.39
C ILE A 25 3.89 4.49 -2.89
N ALA A 26 3.45 3.25 -3.12
CA ALA A 26 4.18 2.05 -2.72
C ALA A 26 5.56 1.97 -3.37
N LEU A 27 5.70 2.32 -4.64
CA LEU A 27 7.00 2.32 -5.31
C LEU A 27 7.95 3.37 -4.73
N ILE A 28 7.49 4.60 -4.50
CA ILE A 28 8.34 5.68 -3.97
C ILE A 28 8.73 5.39 -2.52
N VAL A 29 7.73 5.18 -1.66
CA VAL A 29 7.96 4.97 -0.22
C VAL A 29 8.62 3.63 0.04
N GLY A 30 8.20 2.57 -0.67
CA GLY A 30 8.78 1.25 -0.56
C GLY A 30 10.23 1.20 -1.00
N LEU A 31 10.62 1.94 -2.05
CA LEU A 31 12.03 2.02 -2.48
C LEU A 31 12.89 2.73 -1.43
N ILE A 32 12.39 3.83 -0.87
CA ILE A 32 13.09 4.57 0.20
C ILE A 32 13.27 3.66 1.43
N LEU A 33 12.21 2.99 1.87
CA LEU A 33 12.26 2.08 3.02
C LEU A 33 13.15 0.86 2.74
N ALA A 34 13.12 0.29 1.54
CA ALA A 34 13.98 -0.83 1.16
C ALA A 34 15.46 -0.43 1.21
N PHE A 35 15.79 0.78 0.77
CA PHE A 35 17.15 1.30 0.83
C PHE A 35 17.60 1.60 2.27
N ILE A 36 16.72 2.12 3.13
CA ILE A 36 17.04 2.37 4.54
C ILE A 36 17.20 1.04 5.30
N ASN A 37 16.33 0.07 5.05
CA ASN A 37 16.30 -1.19 5.81
C ASN A 37 17.27 -2.25 5.31
N HIS A 38 17.59 -2.25 4.01
CA HIS A 38 18.41 -3.28 3.37
C HIS A 38 19.55 -2.69 2.51
N GLY A 39 19.85 -1.40 2.68
CA GLY A 39 20.89 -0.71 1.92
C GLY A 39 22.28 -1.31 2.12
N ASN A 40 22.59 -1.77 3.34
CA ASN A 40 23.88 -2.40 3.62
C ASN A 40 24.03 -3.70 2.82
N GLU A 41 23.04 -4.58 2.83
CA GLU A 41 23.05 -5.86 2.11
C GLU A 41 23.07 -5.68 0.59
N LEU A 42 22.44 -4.61 0.09
CA LEU A 42 22.51 -4.21 -1.32
C LEU A 42 23.93 -3.75 -1.71
N LEU A 43 24.61 -2.99 -0.84
CA LEU A 43 25.96 -2.49 -1.09
C LEU A 43 27.03 -3.57 -0.95
N THR A 44 26.84 -4.53 -0.04
CA THR A 44 27.78 -5.66 0.16
C THR A 44 27.52 -6.83 -0.79
N LEU A 45 26.51 -6.72 -1.68
CA LEU A 45 26.06 -7.80 -2.57
C LEU A 45 25.68 -9.10 -1.84
N SER A 46 25.39 -9.03 -0.53
CA SER A 46 25.14 -10.19 0.34
C SER A 46 23.64 -10.43 0.52
N ILE A 47 22.89 -10.44 -0.59
CA ILE A 47 21.43 -10.57 -0.55
C ILE A 47 21.06 -12.05 -0.38
N SER A 48 20.52 -12.39 0.79
CA SER A 48 19.95 -13.71 1.07
C SER A 48 18.48 -13.79 0.64
N GLY A 49 17.93 -15.00 0.52
CA GLY A 49 16.50 -15.20 0.21
C GLY A 49 15.55 -14.55 1.21
N ASP A 50 15.93 -14.49 2.49
CA ASP A 50 15.16 -13.80 3.54
C ASP A 50 15.14 -12.28 3.34
N THR A 51 16.27 -11.71 2.92
CA THR A 51 16.38 -10.26 2.62
C THR A 51 15.46 -9.87 1.45
N TRP A 52 15.34 -10.71 0.42
CA TRP A 52 14.40 -10.48 -0.69
C TRP A 52 12.95 -10.44 -0.25
N ILE A 53 12.54 -11.36 0.62
CA ILE A 53 11.18 -11.40 1.16
C ILE A 53 10.88 -10.11 1.94
N ARG A 54 11.80 -9.67 2.81
CA ARG A 54 11.66 -8.42 3.57
C ARG A 54 11.61 -7.19 2.67
N MET A 55 12.43 -7.14 1.62
CA MET A 55 12.37 -6.07 0.61
C MET A 55 11.01 -6.02 -0.07
N ILE A 56 10.43 -7.15 -0.50
CA ILE A 56 9.10 -7.17 -1.13
C ILE A 56 8.00 -6.72 -0.16
N LEU A 57 8.04 -7.22 1.09
CA LEU A 57 7.11 -6.81 2.16
C LEU A 57 7.14 -5.31 2.43
N THR A 58 8.29 -4.68 2.24
CA THR A 58 8.47 -3.23 2.42
C THR A 58 7.64 -2.40 1.45
N PHE A 59 7.29 -2.92 0.27
CA PHE A 59 6.36 -2.26 -0.67
C PHE A 59 4.90 -2.52 -0.30
N PHE A 60 4.60 -3.63 0.38
CA PHE A 60 3.24 -4.03 0.73
C PHE A 60 2.63 -3.11 1.80
N VAL A 61 3.45 -2.64 2.73
CA VAL A 61 3.04 -1.72 3.80
C VAL A 61 2.50 -0.39 3.24
N PRO A 62 3.27 0.40 2.46
CA PRO A 62 2.78 1.65 1.90
C PRO A 62 1.64 1.46 0.89
N TYR A 63 1.61 0.35 0.15
CA TYR A 63 0.47 0.02 -0.72
C TYR A 63 -0.84 -0.14 0.07
N THR A 64 -0.79 -0.93 1.14
CA THR A 64 -1.97 -1.26 1.95
C THR A 64 -2.49 -0.03 2.69
N VAL A 65 -1.59 0.71 3.36
CA VAL A 65 -1.98 1.94 4.07
C VAL A 65 -2.56 2.96 3.10
N SER A 66 -1.92 3.18 1.94
CA SER A 66 -2.44 4.11 0.93
C SER A 66 -3.83 3.70 0.41
N SER A 67 -4.05 2.40 0.17
CA SER A 67 -5.33 1.89 -0.33
C SER A 67 -6.44 2.00 0.71
N LEU A 68 -6.14 1.69 1.98
CA LEU A 68 -7.09 1.80 3.09
C LEU A 68 -7.48 3.25 3.34
N THR A 69 -6.52 4.17 3.44
CA THR A 69 -6.81 5.60 3.65
C THR A 69 -7.63 6.17 2.49
N ALA A 70 -7.29 5.85 1.25
CA ALA A 70 -8.07 6.30 0.09
C ALA A 70 -9.52 5.76 0.13
N THR A 71 -9.68 4.49 0.52
CA THR A 71 -11.00 3.86 0.65
C THR A 71 -11.84 4.52 1.73
N GLN A 72 -11.25 4.80 2.90
CA GLN A 72 -11.91 5.47 4.01
C GLN A 72 -12.36 6.89 3.65
N VAL A 73 -11.52 7.65 2.95
CA VAL A 73 -11.86 9.01 2.51
C VAL A 73 -13.03 8.99 1.52
N ILE A 74 -12.99 8.11 0.52
CA ILE A 74 -14.06 8.00 -0.49
C ILE A 74 -15.37 7.52 0.15
N LEU A 75 -15.31 6.52 1.04
CA LEU A 75 -16.50 6.02 1.73
C LEU A 75 -17.14 7.10 2.62
N THR A 76 -16.33 7.88 3.33
CA THR A 76 -16.80 9.00 4.16
C THR A 76 -17.43 10.10 3.30
N ASP A 77 -16.82 10.47 2.17
CA ASP A 77 -17.39 11.45 1.23
C ASP A 77 -18.74 10.99 0.67
N LEU A 78 -18.88 9.71 0.32
CA LEU A 78 -20.15 9.13 -0.13
C LEU A 78 -21.23 9.16 0.95
N LYS A 79 -20.86 8.96 2.22
CA LYS A 79 -21.81 9.03 3.34
C LYS A 79 -22.25 10.46 3.66
N ASN A 80 -21.39 11.46 3.44
CA ASN A 80 -21.73 12.86 3.71
C ASN A 80 -22.62 13.49 2.61
N LYS A 81 -22.72 12.85 1.44
CA LYS A 81 -23.54 13.31 0.30
C LYS A 81 -24.94 12.69 0.25
N ASN A 82 -25.20 11.63 1.03
CA ASN A 82 -26.49 10.96 1.16
C ASN A 82 -27.18 11.39 2.45
#